data_AF-K6U8N3-F1
#
_entry.id   AF-K6U8N3-F1
#
_cell.length_a   1.000
_cell.length_b   1.000
_cell.length_c   1.000
_cell.angle_alpha   90.00
_cell.angle_beta   90.00
_cell.angle_gamma   90.00
#
_symmetry.space_group_name_H-M   'P 1'
#
loop_
_entity.id
_entity.type
_entity.pdbx_description
1 polymer ?
#
loop_
_entity_poly.entity_id
_entity_poly.type
_entity_poly.pdbx_seq_one_letter_code
_entity_poly.pdbx_strand_id
1 'polypeptide(L)'
;MILVNCAWRQDDIIKVVENVKLDNKNVFKFIKVEGIRIFFDSFLDDVEGTKMIKNAIKEIPGYQALFIDIVPIVNGSMFEGYSKLLY
;
A
#
# COMPACT_ATOMS: atom_id res chain seq x y z
N MET A 1 8.77 -3.91 1.08
CA MET A 1 8.12 -3.09 0.02
C MET A 1 6.70 -3.57 -0.16
N ILE A 2 5.74 -2.66 -0.33
CA ILE A 2 4.33 -2.97 -0.51
C ILE A 2 3.85 -2.34 -1.82
N LEU A 3 3.10 -3.10 -2.59
CA LEU A 3 2.48 -2.69 -3.83
C LEU A 3 1.00 -2.37 -3.57
N VAL A 4 0.54 -1.24 -4.09
CA VAL A 4 -0.88 -0.89 -4.19
C VAL A 4 -1.27 -0.84 -5.66
N ASN A 5 -2.12 -1.77 -6.08
CA ASN A 5 -2.75 -1.78 -7.39
C ASN A 5 -4.01 -0.91 -7.35
N CYS A 6 -3.98 0.25 -7.99
CA CYS A 6 -5.16 1.06 -8.25
C CYS A 6 -4.93 1.95 -9.48
N ALA A 7 -5.85 1.92 -10.43
CA ALA A 7 -5.73 2.71 -11.65
C ALA A 7 -6.09 4.20 -11.45
N TRP A 8 -6.93 4.51 -10.46
CA TRP A 8 -7.56 5.82 -10.30
C TRP A 8 -7.13 6.42 -8.96
N ARG A 9 -7.10 7.76 -8.87
CA ARG A 9 -6.77 8.49 -7.63
C ARG A 9 -5.41 8.11 -7.02
N GLN A 10 -4.44 7.76 -7.86
CA GLN A 10 -3.11 7.34 -7.43
C GLN A 10 -2.42 8.43 -6.58
N ASP A 11 -2.54 9.71 -6.95
CA ASP A 11 -1.99 10.83 -6.19
C ASP A 11 -2.59 10.95 -4.78
N ASP A 12 -3.89 10.68 -4.63
CA ASP A 12 -4.54 10.72 -3.31
C ASP A 12 -4.09 9.54 -2.46
N ILE A 13 -3.97 8.35 -3.06
CA ILE A 13 -3.43 7.15 -2.42
C ILE A 13 -2.00 7.40 -1.94
N ILE A 14 -1.13 7.96 -2.80
CA ILE A 14 0.25 8.31 -2.44
C ILE A 14 0.26 9.24 -1.23
N LYS A 15 -0.53 10.32 -1.27
CA LYS A 15 -0.60 11.29 -0.18
C LYS A 15 -1.07 10.68 1.15
N VAL A 16 -2.15 9.89 1.15
CA VAL A 16 -2.66 9.33 2.42
C VAL A 16 -1.71 8.27 2.96
N VAL A 17 -1.08 7.47 2.11
CA VAL A 17 -0.14 6.42 2.52
C VAL A 17 1.16 7.01 3.07
N GLU A 18 1.75 8.02 2.42
CA GLU A 18 2.97 8.67 2.93
C GLU A 18 2.74 9.45 4.23
N ASN A 19 1.49 9.83 4.53
CA ASN A 19 1.12 10.51 5.76
C ASN A 19 0.86 9.56 6.95
N VAL A 20 0.86 8.24 6.75
CA VAL A 20 0.70 7.29 7.85
C VAL A 20 1.91 7.37 8.77
N LYS A 21 1.65 7.54 10.07
CA LYS A 21 2.67 7.66 11.10
C LYS A 21 2.54 6.56 12.16
N LEU A 22 3.68 6.05 12.60
CA LEU A 22 3.85 5.23 13.80
C LEU A 22 4.94 5.87 14.64
N ASP A 23 4.69 6.11 15.92
CA ASP A 23 5.62 6.79 16.84
C ASP A 23 6.19 8.11 16.26
N ASN A 24 5.31 8.89 15.64
CA ASN A 24 5.62 10.18 15.00
C ASN A 24 6.58 10.11 13.79
N LYS A 25 6.83 8.93 13.23
CA LYS A 25 7.64 8.71 12.03
C LYS A 25 6.76 8.20 10.88
N ASN A 26 7.03 8.69 9.67
CA ASN A 26 6.37 8.15 8.48
C ASN A 26 6.81 6.71 8.26
N VAL A 27 5.85 5.80 8.17
CA VAL A 27 6.13 4.35 8.02
C VAL A 27 6.29 3.92 6.57
N PHE A 28 5.69 4.67 5.65
CA PHE A 28 5.73 4.38 4.22
C PHE A 28 6.44 5.50 3.46
N LYS A 29 7.18 5.11 2.43
CA LYS A 29 7.83 6.03 1.50
C LYS A 29 7.45 5.69 0.08
N PHE A 30 6.95 6.64 -0.68
CA PHE A 30 6.67 6.45 -2.10
C PHE A 30 7.97 6.20 -2.89
N ILE A 31 7.93 5.22 -3.79
CA ILE A 31 9.07 4.87 -4.66
C ILE A 31 8.80 5.25 -6.11
N LYS A 32 7.72 4.72 -6.70
CA LYS A 32 7.36 4.94 -8.11
C LYS A 32 5.93 4.49 -8.43
N VAL A 33 5.46 4.90 -9.60
CA VAL A 33 4.24 4.38 -10.25
C VAL A 33 4.63 3.69 -11.56
N GLU A 34 4.05 2.51 -11.82
CA GLU A 34 4.16 1.79 -13.11
C GLU A 34 2.78 1.31 -13.57
N GLY A 35 2.13 2.08 -14.43
CA GLY A 35 0.75 1.81 -14.84
C GLY A 35 -0.22 1.92 -13.65
N ILE A 36 -0.86 0.81 -13.27
CA ILE A 36 -1.78 0.78 -12.11
C ILE A 36 -1.05 0.52 -10.77
N ARG A 37 0.26 0.26 -10.81
CA ARG A 37 1.06 -0.17 -9.67
C ARG A 37 1.70 1.01 -8.98
N ILE A 38 1.43 1.18 -7.70
CA ILE A 38 2.06 2.18 -6.84
C ILE A 38 2.95 1.45 -5.84
N PHE A 39 4.24 1.77 -5.82
CA PHE A 39 5.21 1.10 -4.97
C PHE A 39 5.57 1.97 -3.76
N PHE A 40 5.47 1.36 -2.58
CA PHE A 40 5.87 1.97 -1.31
C PHE A 40 6.94 1.11 -0.64
N ASP A 41 7.96 1.76 -0.10
CA ASP A 41 8.84 1.13 0.86
C ASP A 41 8.27 1.24 2.28
N SER A 42 8.62 0.27 3.13
CA SER A 42 8.07 0.11 4.49
C SER A 42 9.10 -0.59 5.37
N PHE A 43 9.21 -0.15 6.63
CA PHE A 43 9.99 -0.87 7.65
C PHE A 43 9.12 -1.77 8.56
N LEU A 44 7.80 -1.83 8.33
CA LEU A 44 6.87 -2.69 9.05
C LEU A 44 6.85 -4.11 8.49
N ASP A 45 6.37 -5.07 9.29
CA ASP A 45 6.00 -6.40 8.76
C ASP A 45 4.94 -6.27 7.67
N ASP A 46 4.97 -7.20 6.71
CA ASP A 46 4.11 -7.21 5.54
C ASP A 46 2.61 -7.18 5.88
N VAL A 47 2.16 -7.95 6.88
CA VAL A 47 0.74 -8.04 7.25
C VAL A 47 0.29 -6.75 7.93
N GLU A 48 1.12 -6.22 8.82
CA GLU A 48 0.84 -4.96 9.50
C GLU A 48 0.81 -3.79 8.51
N GLY A 49 1.83 -3.71 7.65
CA GLY A 49 1.97 -2.64 6.67
C GLY A 49 0.81 -2.61 5.68
N THR A 50 0.41 -3.77 5.14
CA THR A 50 -0.74 -3.87 4.23
C THR A 50 -2.04 -3.47 4.90
N LYS A 51 -2.25 -3.83 6.17
CA LYS A 51 -3.42 -3.41 6.96
C LYS A 51 -3.44 -1.90 7.21
N MET A 52 -2.31 -1.29 7.52
CA MET A 52 -2.22 0.17 7.73
C MET A 52 -2.50 0.93 6.43
N ILE A 53 -1.92 0.52 5.31
CA ILE A 53 -2.20 1.11 3.99
C ILE A 53 -3.69 0.99 3.66
N LYS A 54 -4.28 -0.19 3.88
CA LYS A 54 -5.72 -0.42 3.65
C LYS A 54 -6.58 0.53 4.48
N ASN A 55 -6.21 0.79 5.73
CA ASN A 55 -6.95 1.72 6.58
C ASN A 55 -6.79 3.17 6.12
N ALA A 56 -5.59 3.60 5.75
CA ALA A 56 -5.35 4.95 5.23
C ALA A 56 -6.14 5.23 3.95
N ILE A 57 -6.19 4.27 3.02
CA ILE A 57 -6.95 4.43 1.77
C ILE A 57 -8.46 4.52 2.01
N LYS A 58 -8.98 3.90 3.09
CA LYS A 58 -10.40 4.02 3.45
C LYS A 58 -10.82 5.43 3.88
N GLU A 59 -9.87 6.29 4.23
CA GLU A 59 -10.15 7.68 4.58
C GLU A 59 -10.40 8.56 3.35
N ILE A 60 -10.03 8.07 2.16
CA ILE A 60 -10.29 8.75 0.89
C ILE A 60 -11.80 8.76 0.61
N PRO A 61 -12.45 9.93 0.45
CA PRO A 61 -13.88 9.99 0.12
C PRO A 61 -14.20 9.26 -1.17
N GLY A 62 -15.11 8.28 -1.14
CA GLY A 62 -15.48 7.48 -2.31
C GLY A 62 -14.51 6.32 -2.62
N TYR A 63 -13.61 5.95 -1.69
CA TYR A 63 -12.71 4.80 -1.87
C TYR A 63 -13.45 3.50 -2.22
N GLN A 64 -14.72 3.35 -1.79
CA GLN A 64 -15.53 2.16 -2.06
C GLN A 64 -15.78 1.92 -3.55
N ALA A 65 -15.66 2.96 -4.38
CA ALA A 65 -15.78 2.86 -5.83
C ALA A 65 -14.46 2.46 -6.52
N LEU A 66 -13.34 2.42 -5.78
CA LEU A 66 -12.03 2.10 -6.32
C LEU A 66 -11.79 0.59 -6.25
N PHE A 67 -11.32 0.00 -7.35
CA PHE A 67 -10.68 -1.31 -7.31
C PHE A 67 -9.26 -1.12 -6.75
N ILE A 68 -9.04 -1.63 -5.53
CA ILE A 68 -7.77 -1.54 -4.81
C ILE A 68 -7.35 -2.94 -4.38
N ASP A 69 -6.13 -3.29 -4.74
CA ASP A 69 -5.46 -4.50 -4.25
C ASP A 69 -4.11 -4.11 -3.63
N ILE A 70 -3.79 -4.69 -2.47
CA ILE A 70 -2.63 -4.29 -1.65
C ILE A 70 -1.88 -5.57 -1.31
N VAL A 71 -0.63 -5.68 -1.78
CA VAL A 71 0.15 -6.91 -1.68
C VAL A 71 1.61 -6.59 -1.32
N PRO A 72 2.22 -7.29 -0.36
CA PRO A 72 3.64 -7.12 -0.07
C PRO A 72 4.48 -7.74 -1.20
N ILE A 73 5.67 -7.21 -1.45
CA ILE A 73 6.63 -7.81 -2.38
C ILE A 73 7.63 -8.60 -1.55
N VAL A 74 7.55 -9.93 -1.63
CA VAL A 74 8.41 -10.86 -0.89
C VAL A 74 9.39 -11.50 -1.86
N ASN A 75 10.70 -11.44 -1.57
CA ASN A 75 11.76 -11.94 -2.47
C ASN A 75 11.67 -11.40 -3.91
N GLY A 76 11.16 -10.18 -4.11
CA GLY A 76 10.94 -9.60 -5.44
C GLY A 76 9.70 -10.14 -6.17
N SER A 77 8.89 -10.97 -5.53
CA SER A 77 7.68 -11.60 -6.07
C SER A 77 6.41 -11.10 -5.39
N MET A 78 5.44 -10.68 -6.21
CA MET A 78 4.08 -10.34 -5.75
C MET A 78 3.29 -11.61 -5.39
N PHE A 79 3.57 -12.72 -6.09
CA PHE A 79 2.86 -13.99 -5.90
C PHE A 79 3.11 -14.58 -4.51
N GLU A 80 4.36 -14.52 -4.05
CA GLU A 80 4.71 -14.91 -2.68
C GLU A 80 4.01 -14.01 -1.65
N GLY A 81 3.85 -12.72 -1.97
CA GLY A 81 3.10 -11.78 -1.15
C GLY A 81 1.63 -12.18 -0.95
N TYR A 82 0.95 -12.62 -2.01
CA TYR A 82 -0.42 -13.13 -1.88
C TYR A 82 -0.50 -14.37 -1.00
N SER A 83 0.47 -15.29 -1.11
CA SER A 83 0.52 -16.46 -0.22
C SER A 83 0.65 -16.04 1.25
N LYS A 84 1.48 -15.03 1.55
CA LYS A 84 1.66 -14.52 2.92
C LYS A 84 0.40 -13.85 3.50
N LEU A 85 -0.52 -13.36 2.66
CA LEU A 85 -1.78 -12.76 3.11
C LEU A 85 -2.92 -13.77 3.34
N LEU A 86 -2.75 -15.02 2.92
CA LEU A 86 -3.76 -16.08 3.02
C LEU A 86 -3.57 -17.01 4.23
N TYR A 87 -2.46 -16.86 4.96
CA TYR A 87 -2.09 -17.63 6.16
C TYR A 87 -1.75 -16.69 7.32
#